data_AF-A0A0N0MUR7-F1
#
_entry.id   AF-A0A0N0MUR7-F1
#
_cell.length_a   1.000
_cell.length_b   1.000
_cell.length_c   1.000
_cell.angle_alpha   90.00
_cell.angle_beta   90.00
_cell.angle_gamma   90.00
#
_symmetry.space_group_name_H-M   'P 1'
#
loop_
_entity.id
_entity.type
_entity.pdbx_description
1 polymer ?
#
loop_
_entity_poly.entity_id
_entity_poly.type
_entity_poly.pdbx_seq_one_letter_code
_entity_poly.pdbx_strand_id
1 'polypeptide(L)'
;MSGTRVNTARVTDVRTAHQDLHSERGALRGEHPGRSRNPVVKVADLAWLEFEKPDLDRAEVFARDFGFGIAARTKRELWLRGTFAGSPCMVIRRGRTSRFVGPAFRAAERNDLDRLARATGTDVRRIEEAAVPGGGGVVHLLDPSGFPVRVVHCAGHLPALPEQRPLRLNFGTDHRRTNATQRPPREPSRIQRLGHLVLETRVFARALDWYLDTLGMIVSDFLFLDGQRDRGPTMAFVRCDQGSTAVDHHTLAMHLGPGNGYVHSAYQVTDLDSIAAGGEYLDERGYQRSWGIGRHIQGSQLFDYWRDPDRLMLEHFADGDLFSHDLEPGWAPMSSSGLAQWGPPATRDFLGASPSPQRIRDVIQALRGDNELDPARLLGLLRATNS
;
A
#
# COMPACT_ATOMS: atom_id res chain seq x y z
N MET A 1 4.70 71.22 15.55
CA MET A 1 3.99 70.16 16.31
C MET A 1 3.82 68.97 15.39
N SER A 2 4.53 67.89 15.77
CA SER A 2 4.46 66.48 15.37
C SER A 2 3.70 66.09 14.08
N GLY A 3 4.45 65.76 13.02
CA GLY A 3 3.96 64.96 11.91
C GLY A 3 4.11 63.47 12.24
N THR A 4 2.99 62.76 12.32
CA THR A 4 2.93 61.33 12.62
C THR A 4 3.36 60.54 11.39
N ARG A 5 4.58 59.98 11.40
CA ARG A 5 5.02 58.98 10.43
C ARG A 5 4.28 57.67 10.70
N VAL A 6 3.40 57.27 9.79
CA VAL A 6 2.87 55.90 9.74
C VAL A 6 4.00 55.02 9.22
N ASN A 7 4.57 54.23 10.13
CA ASN A 7 5.61 53.26 9.83
C ASN A 7 4.94 52.05 9.16
N THR A 8 5.04 51.96 7.82
CA THR A 8 4.67 50.76 7.09
C THR A 8 5.68 49.67 7.40
N ALA A 9 5.39 48.89 8.44
CA ALA A 9 6.09 47.65 8.70
C ALA A 9 5.95 46.76 7.46
N ARG A 10 7.07 46.54 6.76
CA ARG A 10 7.21 45.45 5.80
C ARG A 10 6.77 44.18 6.52
N VAL A 11 5.64 43.61 6.10
CA VAL A 11 5.38 42.20 6.32
C VAL A 11 6.50 41.49 5.59
N THR A 12 7.54 41.13 6.33
CA THR A 12 8.48 40.10 5.91
C THR A 12 7.63 38.86 5.73
N ASP A 13 7.36 38.54 4.47
CA ASP A 13 6.84 37.26 4.03
C ASP A 13 7.88 36.22 4.47
N VAL A 14 7.72 35.70 5.70
CA VAL A 14 8.46 34.53 6.16
C VAL A 14 7.83 33.37 5.41
N ARG A 15 8.24 33.21 4.15
CA ARG A 15 8.23 31.90 3.52
C ARG A 15 9.14 31.01 4.37
N THR A 16 8.57 30.35 5.35
CA THR A 16 9.21 29.19 5.98
C THR A 16 9.51 28.21 4.85
N ALA A 17 10.77 27.79 4.69
CA ALA A 17 11.26 26.89 3.63
C ALA A 17 10.68 25.46 3.71
N HIS A 18 9.47 25.31 4.26
CA HIS A 18 8.83 24.07 4.67
C HIS A 18 7.45 23.87 4.03
N GLN A 19 7.05 24.70 3.05
CA GLN A 19 5.74 24.58 2.39
C GLN A 19 5.74 23.77 1.08
N ASP A 20 6.91 23.47 0.52
CA ASP A 20 7.03 22.79 -0.80
C ASP A 20 7.89 21.50 -0.76
N LEU A 21 8.17 20.97 0.43
CA LEU A 21 9.00 19.76 0.57
C LEU A 21 8.12 18.51 0.72
N HIS A 22 8.23 17.60 -0.25
CA HIS A 22 7.74 16.21 -0.21
C HIS A 22 8.07 15.52 1.13
N SER A 23 9.26 15.80 1.68
CA SER A 23 9.70 15.30 2.99
C SER A 23 10.58 16.32 3.69
N GLU A 24 10.51 16.37 5.03
CA GLU A 24 11.33 17.27 5.83
C GLU A 24 12.84 17.02 5.67
N ARG A 25 13.23 15.81 5.25
CA ARG A 25 14.64 15.46 5.02
C ARG A 25 14.79 14.72 3.68
N GLY A 26 15.86 15.04 2.96
CA GLY A 26 16.30 14.29 1.79
C GLY A 26 17.45 13.33 2.11
N ALA A 27 17.95 12.65 1.08
CA ALA A 27 19.08 11.75 1.17
C ALA A 27 20.39 12.48 1.53
N LEU A 28 21.24 11.82 2.32
CA LEU A 28 22.63 12.19 2.58
C LEU A 28 23.58 11.48 1.62
N ARG A 29 24.80 12.00 1.48
CA ARG A 29 25.82 11.39 0.62
C ARG A 29 26.13 9.96 1.08
N GLY A 30 25.96 9.01 0.16
CA GLY A 30 26.23 7.59 0.41
C GLY A 30 25.03 6.82 0.94
N GLU A 31 23.89 7.47 1.18
CA GLU A 31 22.65 6.78 1.49
C GLU A 31 22.06 6.07 0.26
N HIS A 32 21.14 5.16 0.53
CA HIS A 32 20.51 4.34 -0.50
C HIS A 32 19.81 5.22 -1.55
N PRO A 33 20.07 5.03 -2.86
CA PRO A 33 19.55 5.92 -3.91
C PRO A 33 18.04 5.76 -4.17
N GLY A 34 17.44 4.67 -3.66
CA GLY A 34 16.01 4.41 -3.83
C GLY A 34 15.58 4.08 -5.27
N ARG A 35 16.53 3.82 -6.18
CA ARG A 35 16.26 3.38 -7.54
C ARG A 35 17.45 2.62 -8.11
N SER A 36 17.17 1.63 -8.95
CA SER A 36 18.20 0.96 -9.75
C SER A 36 18.64 1.82 -10.93
N ARG A 37 19.91 1.73 -11.33
CA ARG A 37 20.42 2.41 -12.53
C ARG A 37 20.02 1.72 -13.82
N ASN A 38 19.86 0.40 -13.79
CA ASN A 38 19.57 -0.41 -14.97
C ASN A 38 18.72 -1.62 -14.57
N PRO A 39 17.44 -1.42 -14.24
CA PRO A 39 16.57 -2.52 -13.86
C PRO A 39 16.29 -3.44 -15.05
N VAL A 40 15.97 -4.71 -14.78
CA VAL A 40 15.68 -5.72 -15.81
C VAL A 40 14.44 -5.33 -16.63
N VAL A 41 13.37 -4.90 -15.94
CA VAL A 41 12.14 -4.36 -16.52
C VAL A 41 11.59 -3.25 -15.62
N LYS A 42 10.55 -2.54 -16.08
CA LYS A 42 9.73 -1.66 -15.24
C LYS A 42 8.30 -2.17 -15.23
N VAL A 43 7.81 -2.61 -14.06
CA VAL A 43 6.41 -3.03 -13.93
C VAL A 43 5.49 -1.81 -13.88
N ALA A 44 4.31 -1.94 -14.45
CA ALA A 44 3.36 -0.84 -14.58
C ALA A 44 2.55 -0.60 -13.29
N ASP A 45 2.16 -1.66 -12.59
CA ASP A 45 1.30 -1.61 -11.39
C ASP A 45 1.19 -3.01 -10.76
N LEU A 46 0.45 -3.15 -9.66
CA LEU A 46 -0.10 -4.44 -9.25
C LEU A 46 -1.17 -4.90 -10.26
N ALA A 47 -1.12 -6.18 -10.62
CA ALA A 47 -2.16 -6.84 -11.38
C ALA A 47 -3.26 -7.37 -10.46
N TRP A 48 -2.91 -8.14 -9.42
CA TRP A 48 -3.81 -8.61 -8.35
C TRP A 48 -2.99 -9.18 -7.19
N LEU A 49 -3.65 -9.47 -6.07
CA LEU A 49 -3.08 -10.19 -4.93
C LEU A 49 -3.63 -11.61 -4.83
N GLU A 50 -2.81 -12.56 -4.39
CA GLU A 50 -3.21 -13.96 -4.25
C GLU A 50 -3.29 -14.40 -2.80
N PHE A 51 -4.41 -15.01 -2.43
CA PHE A 51 -4.65 -15.55 -1.09
C PHE A 51 -5.20 -16.96 -1.15
N GLU A 52 -5.04 -17.68 -0.05
CA GLU A 52 -5.79 -18.89 0.25
C GLU A 52 -6.68 -18.68 1.46
N LYS A 53 -7.89 -19.26 1.44
CA LYS A 53 -8.82 -19.26 2.58
C LYS A 53 -9.55 -20.60 2.71
N PRO A 54 -9.88 -21.04 3.94
CA PRO A 54 -10.62 -22.28 4.16
C PRO A 54 -12.07 -22.20 3.67
N ASP A 55 -12.68 -21.02 3.73
CA ASP A 55 -14.09 -20.79 3.44
C ASP A 55 -14.25 -19.65 2.42
N LEU A 56 -14.58 -20.02 1.18
CA LEU A 56 -14.82 -19.05 0.10
C LEU A 56 -16.18 -18.36 0.22
N ASP A 57 -17.16 -18.98 0.87
CA ASP A 57 -18.48 -18.37 1.04
C ASP A 57 -18.40 -17.24 2.07
N ARG A 58 -17.72 -17.50 3.19
CA ARG A 58 -17.41 -16.47 4.18
C ARG A 58 -16.53 -15.35 3.61
N ALA A 59 -15.55 -15.70 2.79
CA ALA A 59 -14.72 -14.73 2.11
C ALA A 59 -15.52 -13.84 1.13
N GLU A 60 -16.47 -14.41 0.41
CA GLU A 60 -17.33 -13.67 -0.52
C GLU A 60 -18.25 -12.69 0.21
N VAL A 61 -18.85 -13.10 1.34
CA VAL A 61 -19.70 -12.22 2.17
C VAL A 61 -18.91 -10.99 2.61
N PHE A 62 -17.73 -11.20 3.22
CA PHE A 62 -16.87 -10.09 3.61
C PHE A 62 -16.44 -9.24 2.42
N ALA A 63 -16.05 -9.87 1.30
CA ALA A 63 -15.61 -9.13 0.12
C ALA A 63 -16.70 -8.18 -0.40
N ARG A 64 -17.96 -8.63 -0.43
CA ARG A 64 -19.09 -7.80 -0.84
C ARG A 64 -19.37 -6.68 0.16
N ASP A 65 -19.34 -6.97 1.45
CA ASP A 65 -19.55 -5.97 2.50
C ASP A 65 -18.43 -4.92 2.54
N PHE A 66 -17.20 -5.34 2.28
CA PHE A 66 -16.02 -4.47 2.17
C PHE A 66 -16.02 -3.67 0.86
N GLY A 67 -16.87 -4.03 -0.12
CA GLY A 67 -17.14 -3.23 -1.32
C GLY A 67 -16.53 -3.74 -2.63
N PHE A 68 -16.04 -4.98 -2.68
CA PHE A 68 -15.60 -5.60 -3.93
C PHE A 68 -16.75 -6.03 -4.83
N GLY A 69 -16.55 -5.90 -6.14
CA GLY A 69 -17.28 -6.67 -7.14
C GLY A 69 -16.71 -8.09 -7.29
N ILE A 70 -17.53 -9.03 -7.78
CA ILE A 70 -17.09 -10.39 -8.09
C ILE A 70 -16.85 -10.49 -9.60
N ALA A 71 -15.61 -10.78 -10.00
CA ALA A 71 -15.23 -11.01 -11.39
C ALA A 71 -15.58 -12.44 -11.84
N ALA A 72 -15.30 -13.42 -11.00
CA ALA A 72 -15.60 -14.83 -11.24
C ALA A 72 -15.67 -15.61 -9.92
N ARG A 73 -16.54 -16.63 -9.89
CA ARG A 73 -16.70 -17.53 -8.73
C ARG A 73 -16.79 -18.98 -9.22
N THR A 74 -15.91 -19.84 -8.69
CA THR A 74 -15.93 -21.30 -8.90
C THR A 74 -15.82 -21.99 -7.57
N LYS A 75 -16.07 -23.31 -7.49
CA LYS A 75 -15.91 -24.08 -6.23
C LYS A 75 -14.52 -23.96 -5.58
N ARG A 76 -13.49 -23.56 -6.34
CA ARG A 76 -12.09 -23.50 -5.88
C ARG A 76 -11.54 -22.08 -5.78
N GLU A 77 -12.15 -21.11 -6.44
CA GLU A 77 -11.61 -19.76 -6.55
C GLU A 77 -12.69 -18.69 -6.51
N LEU A 78 -12.33 -17.54 -5.95
CA LEU A 78 -13.11 -16.32 -5.91
C LEU A 78 -12.23 -15.17 -6.40
N TRP A 79 -12.59 -14.61 -7.55
CA TRP A 79 -11.92 -13.46 -8.15
C TRP A 79 -12.70 -12.19 -7.82
N LEU A 80 -12.03 -11.27 -7.12
CA LEU A 80 -12.55 -9.98 -6.70
C LEU A 80 -12.02 -8.88 -7.60
N ARG A 81 -12.81 -7.82 -7.80
CA ARG A 81 -12.48 -6.70 -8.67
C ARG A 81 -13.03 -5.38 -8.13
N GLY A 82 -12.45 -4.28 -8.58
CA GLY A 82 -12.99 -2.95 -8.39
C GLY A 82 -13.99 -2.54 -9.48
N THR A 83 -14.51 -1.32 -9.36
CA THR A 83 -15.44 -0.72 -10.30
C THR A 83 -14.75 -0.16 -11.53
N PHE A 84 -13.49 0.25 -11.46
CA PHE A 84 -12.75 0.66 -12.65
C PHE A 84 -12.58 -0.53 -13.61
N ALA A 85 -12.49 -0.22 -14.91
CA ALA A 85 -12.09 -1.20 -15.90
C ALA A 85 -10.61 -1.57 -15.66
N GLY A 86 -10.23 -2.82 -15.91
CA GLY A 86 -8.84 -3.25 -15.72
C GLY A 86 -8.69 -4.69 -15.26
N SER A 87 -7.66 -4.95 -14.46
CA SER A 87 -7.39 -6.26 -13.87
C SER A 87 -8.25 -6.51 -12.61
N PRO A 88 -8.40 -7.78 -12.19
CA PRO A 88 -8.93 -8.11 -10.87
C PRO A 88 -8.12 -7.43 -9.75
N CYS A 89 -8.67 -7.34 -8.54
CA CYS A 89 -7.92 -6.85 -7.38
C CYS A 89 -7.30 -8.01 -6.59
N MET A 90 -8.03 -9.12 -6.47
CA MET A 90 -7.63 -10.24 -5.62
C MET A 90 -8.18 -11.55 -6.16
N VAL A 91 -7.40 -12.62 -6.02
CA VAL A 91 -7.90 -13.99 -6.13
C VAL A 91 -7.75 -14.70 -4.79
N ILE A 92 -8.84 -15.31 -4.34
CA ILE A 92 -8.88 -16.15 -3.15
C ILE A 92 -9.12 -17.58 -3.59
N ARG A 93 -8.16 -18.45 -3.33
CA ARG A 93 -8.27 -19.89 -3.60
C ARG A 93 -8.67 -20.65 -2.35
N ARG A 94 -9.45 -21.72 -2.51
CA ARG A 94 -9.75 -22.62 -1.39
C ARG A 94 -8.46 -23.31 -0.94
N GLY A 95 -8.06 -23.08 0.30
CA GLY A 95 -6.90 -23.69 0.93
C GLY A 95 -7.26 -24.29 2.30
N ARG A 96 -6.27 -24.84 3.01
CA ARG A 96 -6.48 -25.39 4.37
C ARG A 96 -6.46 -24.31 5.45
N THR A 97 -5.75 -23.22 5.19
CA THR A 97 -5.48 -22.14 6.14
C THR A 97 -5.54 -20.81 5.43
N SER A 98 -5.95 -19.75 6.13
CA SER A 98 -5.86 -18.39 5.58
C SER A 98 -4.40 -17.98 5.46
N ARG A 99 -3.95 -17.59 4.26
CA ARG A 99 -2.61 -17.03 4.05
C ARG A 99 -2.55 -16.17 2.79
N PHE A 100 -1.63 -15.21 2.81
CA PHE A 100 -1.16 -14.55 1.60
C PHE A 100 -0.22 -15.49 0.84
N VAL A 101 -0.40 -15.59 -0.47
CA VAL A 101 0.43 -16.40 -1.37
C VAL A 101 1.48 -15.54 -2.06
N GLY A 102 1.11 -14.34 -2.52
CA GLY A 102 2.04 -13.45 -3.20
C GLY A 102 1.36 -12.40 -4.08
N PRO A 103 2.09 -11.35 -4.47
CA PRO A 103 1.60 -10.36 -5.43
C PRO A 103 1.78 -10.84 -6.87
N ALA A 104 0.90 -10.37 -7.75
CA ALA A 104 1.13 -10.34 -9.19
C ALA A 104 1.31 -8.88 -9.62
N PHE A 105 2.40 -8.57 -10.31
CA PHE A 105 2.66 -7.28 -10.93
C PHE A 105 2.35 -7.32 -12.43
N ARG A 106 1.86 -6.22 -12.97
CA ARG A 106 1.61 -6.07 -14.40
C ARG A 106 2.89 -5.63 -15.10
N ALA A 107 3.36 -6.42 -16.05
CA ALA A 107 4.40 -6.00 -16.99
C ALA A 107 3.89 -4.82 -17.83
N ALA A 108 4.77 -3.86 -18.14
CA ALA A 108 4.43 -2.77 -19.05
C ALA A 108 4.24 -3.29 -20.48
N GLU A 109 5.11 -4.21 -20.92
CA GLU A 109 5.02 -4.85 -22.23
C GLU A 109 5.10 -6.37 -22.15
N ARG A 110 4.57 -7.07 -23.16
CA ARG A 110 4.68 -8.54 -23.23
C ARG A 110 6.13 -9.02 -23.21
N ASN A 111 7.04 -8.34 -23.90
CA ASN A 111 8.44 -8.72 -24.02
C ASN A 111 9.21 -8.57 -22.69
N ASP A 112 8.69 -7.82 -21.72
CA ASP A 112 9.26 -7.74 -20.37
C ASP A 112 9.21 -9.10 -19.66
N LEU A 113 8.20 -9.94 -19.96
CA LEU A 113 8.17 -11.32 -19.48
C LEU A 113 9.37 -12.11 -19.99
N ASP A 114 9.71 -11.98 -21.27
CA ASP A 114 10.84 -12.69 -21.87
C ASP A 114 12.19 -12.17 -21.32
N ARG A 115 12.28 -10.87 -21.01
CA ARG A 115 13.46 -10.27 -20.34
C ARG A 115 13.63 -10.81 -18.93
N LEU A 116 12.57 -10.82 -18.13
CA LEU A 116 12.58 -11.39 -16.78
C LEU A 116 12.94 -12.87 -16.79
N ALA A 117 12.32 -13.65 -17.67
CA ALA A 117 12.60 -15.08 -17.83
C ALA A 117 14.09 -15.34 -18.08
N ARG A 118 14.69 -14.62 -19.04
CA ARG A 118 16.14 -14.71 -19.32
C ARG A 118 17.00 -14.29 -18.15
N ALA A 119 16.70 -13.17 -17.50
CA ALA A 119 17.50 -12.63 -16.41
C ALA A 119 17.47 -13.51 -15.14
N THR A 120 16.37 -14.25 -14.94
CA THR A 120 16.14 -15.04 -13.72
C THR A 120 16.26 -16.55 -13.94
N GLY A 121 16.54 -16.99 -15.17
CA GLY A 121 16.61 -18.41 -15.52
C GLY A 121 15.27 -19.13 -15.36
N THR A 122 14.16 -18.42 -15.59
CA THR A 122 12.79 -18.94 -15.52
C THR A 122 12.15 -18.98 -16.89
N ASP A 123 10.93 -19.51 -16.98
CA ASP A 123 10.17 -19.62 -18.23
C ASP A 123 8.92 -18.73 -18.22
N VAL A 124 8.58 -18.20 -19.41
CA VAL A 124 7.28 -17.57 -19.62
C VAL A 124 6.22 -18.65 -19.83
N ARG A 125 5.21 -18.68 -18.97
CA ARG A 125 4.07 -19.60 -19.08
C ARG A 125 2.86 -18.88 -19.66
N ARG A 126 2.09 -19.57 -20.49
CA ARG A 126 0.80 -19.08 -20.98
C ARG A 126 -0.25 -19.18 -19.86
N ILE A 127 -1.06 -18.14 -19.73
CA ILE A 127 -2.25 -18.13 -18.88
C ILE A 127 -3.46 -18.20 -19.81
N GLU A 128 -4.31 -19.20 -19.59
CA GLU A 128 -5.60 -19.30 -20.26
C GLU A 128 -6.64 -18.39 -19.59
N GLU A 129 -7.60 -17.87 -20.37
CA GLU A 129 -8.66 -17.00 -19.85
C GLU A 129 -9.54 -17.70 -18.79
N ALA A 130 -9.67 -19.02 -18.88
CA ALA A 130 -10.36 -19.82 -17.87
C ALA A 130 -9.63 -19.85 -16.51
N ALA A 131 -8.32 -19.58 -16.49
CA ALA A 131 -7.50 -19.61 -15.28
C ALA A 131 -7.33 -18.21 -14.66
N VAL A 132 -7.28 -17.16 -15.48
CA VAL A 132 -7.25 -15.76 -15.04
C VAL A 132 -8.11 -14.93 -16.00
N PRO A 133 -9.05 -14.13 -15.50
CA PRO A 133 -9.83 -13.24 -16.34
C PRO A 133 -8.93 -12.37 -17.23
N GLY A 134 -9.08 -12.49 -18.55
CA GLY A 134 -8.25 -11.78 -19.54
C GLY A 134 -7.05 -12.57 -20.10
N GLY A 135 -6.73 -13.74 -19.55
CA GLY A 135 -5.64 -14.61 -20.03
C GLY A 135 -4.27 -13.91 -20.13
N GLY A 136 -3.31 -14.50 -20.84
CA GLY A 136 -2.05 -13.84 -21.19
C GLY A 136 -0.79 -14.66 -20.95
N GLY A 137 0.23 -14.04 -20.36
CA GLY A 137 1.49 -14.69 -20.01
C GLY A 137 1.95 -14.34 -18.59
N VAL A 138 2.78 -15.19 -18.00
CA VAL A 138 3.34 -15.01 -16.65
C VAL A 138 4.76 -15.51 -16.52
N VAL A 139 5.53 -14.82 -15.70
CA VAL A 139 6.78 -15.30 -15.12
C VAL A 139 6.59 -15.46 -13.61
N HIS A 140 7.08 -16.57 -13.07
CA HIS A 140 7.07 -16.84 -11.64
C HIS A 140 8.47 -16.59 -11.07
N LEU A 141 8.53 -15.73 -10.06
CA LEU A 141 9.75 -15.32 -9.38
C LEU A 141 9.63 -15.62 -7.89
N LEU A 142 10.75 -15.52 -7.19
CA LEU A 142 10.85 -15.61 -5.75
C LEU A 142 11.67 -14.43 -5.26
N ASP A 143 11.11 -13.61 -4.36
CA ASP A 143 11.86 -12.52 -3.77
C ASP A 143 12.85 -13.05 -2.70
N PRO A 144 13.83 -12.25 -2.26
CA PRO A 144 14.79 -12.65 -1.22
C PRO A 144 14.16 -12.99 0.14
N SER A 145 12.93 -12.54 0.41
CA SER A 145 12.18 -12.87 1.61
C SER A 145 11.52 -14.27 1.52
N GLY A 146 11.49 -14.87 0.33
CA GLY A 146 10.84 -16.14 0.04
C GLY A 146 9.39 -16.01 -0.43
N PHE A 147 8.91 -14.82 -0.79
CA PHE A 147 7.58 -14.63 -1.35
C PHE A 147 7.55 -14.99 -2.84
N PRO A 148 6.61 -15.85 -3.27
CA PRO A 148 6.29 -15.99 -4.68
C PRO A 148 5.82 -14.64 -5.25
N VAL A 149 6.51 -14.15 -6.28
CA VAL A 149 6.12 -12.95 -7.01
C VAL A 149 5.80 -13.35 -8.44
N ARG A 150 4.66 -12.90 -8.96
CA ARG A 150 4.31 -13.09 -10.38
C ARG A 150 4.48 -11.79 -11.13
N VAL A 151 4.95 -11.88 -12.36
CA VAL A 151 4.85 -10.77 -13.31
C VAL A 151 4.02 -11.25 -14.50
N VAL A 152 2.96 -10.52 -14.82
CA VAL A 152 1.93 -10.93 -15.78
C VAL A 152 1.73 -9.88 -16.85
N HIS A 153 1.43 -10.33 -18.06
CA HIS A 153 0.92 -9.48 -19.13
C HIS A 153 -0.44 -10.03 -19.56
N CYS A 154 -1.52 -9.34 -19.19
CA CYS A 154 -2.88 -9.77 -19.49
C CYS A 154 -3.31 -9.31 -20.89
N ALA A 155 -4.03 -10.16 -21.62
CA ALA A 155 -4.49 -9.82 -22.97
C ALA A 155 -5.84 -9.06 -22.97
N GLY A 156 -6.71 -9.34 -22.00
CA GLY A 156 -8.01 -8.70 -21.83
C GLY A 156 -8.12 -7.89 -20.53
N HIS A 157 -9.05 -6.93 -20.54
CA HIS A 157 -9.41 -6.13 -19.38
C HIS A 157 -10.88 -6.35 -19.02
N LEU A 158 -11.20 -6.38 -17.73
CA LEU A 158 -12.57 -6.41 -17.25
C LEU A 158 -13.27 -5.06 -17.53
N PRO A 159 -14.53 -5.04 -17.98
CA PRO A 159 -15.26 -3.79 -18.26
C PRO A 159 -15.64 -3.08 -16.96
N ALA A 160 -15.74 -1.76 -16.96
CA ALA A 160 -16.11 -0.98 -15.77
C ALA A 160 -17.48 -1.39 -15.18
N LEU A 161 -17.63 -1.25 -13.86
CA LEU A 161 -18.88 -1.42 -13.12
C LEU A 161 -19.40 -0.06 -12.63
N PRO A 162 -20.68 0.05 -12.23
CA PRO A 162 -21.23 1.28 -11.69
C PRO A 162 -20.47 1.78 -10.45
N GLU A 163 -19.89 2.97 -10.57
CA GLU A 163 -19.16 3.64 -9.49
C GLU A 163 -20.08 4.26 -8.44
N GLN A 164 -19.54 4.48 -7.25
CA GLN A 164 -20.14 5.35 -6.25
C GLN A 164 -19.74 6.80 -6.57
N ARG A 165 -20.72 7.69 -6.70
CA ARG A 165 -20.49 9.08 -7.09
C ARG A 165 -20.07 9.92 -5.87
N PRO A 166 -19.05 10.79 -6.01
CA PRO A 166 -18.64 11.65 -4.90
C PRO A 166 -19.75 12.62 -4.54
N LEU A 167 -19.85 12.93 -3.26
CA LEU A 167 -20.82 13.90 -2.78
C LEU A 167 -20.37 15.33 -3.13
N ARG A 168 -21.31 16.16 -3.58
CA ARG A 168 -21.02 17.56 -3.89
C ARG A 168 -20.82 18.35 -2.60
N LEU A 169 -19.59 18.72 -2.25
CA LEU A 169 -19.27 19.44 -0.99
C LEU A 169 -19.46 20.97 -1.10
N ASN A 170 -19.70 21.62 0.06
CA ASN A 170 -19.57 23.07 0.23
C ASN A 170 -18.25 23.33 0.95
N PHE A 171 -17.48 24.35 0.54
CA PHE A 171 -16.18 24.67 1.13
C PHE A 171 -16.08 26.15 1.48
N GLY A 172 -15.89 26.49 2.76
CA GLY A 172 -15.79 27.88 3.19
C GLY A 172 -16.97 28.72 2.70
N THR A 173 -16.70 29.73 1.86
CA THR A 173 -17.70 30.59 1.23
C THR A 173 -18.26 30.07 -0.11
N ASP A 174 -17.73 28.96 -0.64
CA ASP A 174 -18.26 28.29 -1.84
C ASP A 174 -19.40 27.33 -1.46
N HIS A 175 -20.62 27.86 -1.49
CA HIS A 175 -21.85 27.12 -1.23
C HIS A 175 -22.44 26.58 -2.54
N ARG A 176 -22.13 25.32 -2.83
CA ARG A 176 -22.58 24.57 -4.00
C ARG A 176 -23.99 23.97 -3.84
N ARG A 177 -24.50 23.88 -2.61
CA ARG A 177 -25.82 23.32 -2.28
C ARG A 177 -26.73 24.38 -1.65
N THR A 178 -27.91 24.58 -2.22
CA THR A 178 -28.98 25.46 -1.68
C THR A 178 -30.26 24.65 -1.55
N ASN A 179 -30.91 24.69 -0.39
CA ASN A 179 -32.12 23.90 -0.08
C ASN A 179 -31.97 22.39 -0.34
N ALA A 180 -30.73 21.87 -0.32
CA ALA A 180 -30.41 20.46 -0.56
C ALA A 180 -29.57 19.93 0.61
N THR A 181 -30.03 18.84 1.22
CA THR A 181 -29.31 18.14 2.31
C THR A 181 -28.54 16.95 1.76
N GLN A 182 -27.53 16.48 2.51
CA GLN A 182 -26.78 15.27 2.19
C GLN A 182 -26.81 14.31 3.38
N ARG A 183 -27.03 13.04 3.07
CA ARG A 183 -27.01 11.91 4.02
C ARG A 183 -26.34 10.75 3.27
N PRO A 184 -25.01 10.60 3.36
CA PRO A 184 -24.32 9.47 2.73
C PRO A 184 -24.97 8.16 3.21
N PRO A 185 -25.33 7.23 2.30
CA PRO A 185 -25.88 5.94 2.71
C PRO A 185 -24.80 5.11 3.41
N ARG A 186 -25.19 4.42 4.48
CA ARG A 186 -24.36 3.38 5.11
C ARG A 186 -24.46 2.12 4.25
N GLU A 187 -23.59 2.04 3.25
CA GLU A 187 -23.51 0.92 2.29
C GLU A 187 -22.04 0.55 2.05
N PRO A 188 -21.73 -0.59 1.40
CA PRO A 188 -20.36 -0.95 1.09
C PRO A 188 -19.63 0.16 0.32
N SER A 189 -18.46 0.58 0.79
CA SER A 189 -17.58 1.51 0.07
C SER A 189 -17.12 0.86 -1.23
N ARG A 190 -17.71 1.24 -2.37
CA ARG A 190 -17.42 0.57 -3.64
C ARG A 190 -15.95 0.74 -4.00
N ILE A 191 -15.23 -0.38 -4.02
CA ILE A 191 -13.80 -0.39 -4.34
C ILE A 191 -13.63 -0.04 -5.81
N GLN A 192 -12.85 0.99 -6.08
CA GLN A 192 -12.52 1.44 -7.43
C GLN A 192 -11.40 0.60 -8.04
N ARG A 193 -10.34 0.34 -7.27
CA ARG A 193 -9.17 -0.48 -7.70
C ARG A 193 -8.33 -0.95 -6.50
N LEU A 194 -7.38 -1.86 -6.78
CA LEU A 194 -6.26 -2.16 -5.88
C LEU A 194 -5.27 -0.99 -5.92
N GLY A 195 -4.81 -0.54 -4.75
CA GLY A 195 -3.77 0.49 -4.64
C GLY A 195 -2.42 -0.12 -4.33
N HIS A 196 -2.26 -0.66 -3.12
CA HIS A 196 -0.95 -1.11 -2.65
C HIS A 196 -0.99 -2.35 -1.77
N LEU A 197 0.20 -2.93 -1.57
CA LEU A 197 0.48 -4.05 -0.68
C LEU A 197 1.59 -3.64 0.30
N VAL A 198 1.45 -4.06 1.56
CA VAL A 198 2.49 -3.86 2.58
C VAL A 198 2.99 -5.20 3.09
N LEU A 199 4.32 -5.37 3.08
CA LEU A 199 5.02 -6.59 3.50
C LEU A 199 5.97 -6.32 4.67
N GLU A 200 6.02 -7.28 5.58
CA GLU A 200 7.07 -7.40 6.58
C GLU A 200 8.14 -8.37 6.06
N THR A 201 9.40 -8.04 6.25
CA THR A 201 10.51 -8.93 5.94
C THR A 201 11.65 -8.78 6.95
N ARG A 202 12.39 -9.87 7.15
CA ARG A 202 13.65 -9.89 7.91
C ARG A 202 14.84 -9.37 7.11
N VAL A 203 14.77 -9.42 5.78
CA VAL A 203 15.89 -9.15 4.85
C VAL A 203 15.61 -7.92 4.00
N PHE A 204 15.16 -6.86 4.66
CA PHE A 204 14.63 -5.62 4.08
C PHE A 204 15.48 -5.04 2.95
N ALA A 205 16.77 -4.77 3.16
CA ALA A 205 17.63 -4.15 2.15
C ALA A 205 17.76 -5.04 0.91
N ARG A 206 18.06 -6.33 1.10
CA ARG A 206 18.17 -7.30 -0.02
C ARG A 206 16.85 -7.44 -0.77
N ALA A 207 15.73 -7.49 -0.05
CA ALA A 207 14.41 -7.59 -0.68
C ALA A 207 14.06 -6.33 -1.46
N LEU A 208 14.27 -5.14 -0.87
CA LEU A 208 14.05 -3.86 -1.54
C LEU A 208 14.86 -3.78 -2.84
N ASP A 209 16.17 -4.02 -2.76
CA ASP A 209 17.07 -3.98 -3.93
C ASP A 209 16.58 -4.91 -5.04
N TRP A 210 16.07 -6.09 -4.68
CA TRP A 210 15.49 -7.00 -5.67
C TRP A 210 14.27 -6.40 -6.39
N TYR A 211 13.35 -5.72 -5.70
CA TYR A 211 12.22 -5.04 -6.36
C TYR A 211 12.68 -3.86 -7.23
N LEU A 212 13.71 -3.13 -6.81
CA LEU A 212 14.26 -2.01 -7.58
C LEU A 212 15.00 -2.50 -8.83
N ASP A 213 15.87 -3.51 -8.70
CA ASP A 213 16.70 -4.05 -9.78
C ASP A 213 15.93 -4.96 -10.73
N THR A 214 15.01 -5.78 -10.21
CA THR A 214 14.28 -6.76 -11.03
C THR A 214 13.04 -6.15 -11.67
N LEU A 215 12.27 -5.37 -10.90
CA LEU A 215 10.97 -4.84 -11.34
C LEU A 215 11.01 -3.34 -11.66
N GLY A 216 12.14 -2.67 -11.46
CA GLY A 216 12.32 -1.26 -11.85
C GLY A 216 11.45 -0.30 -11.06
N MET A 217 11.00 -0.71 -9.87
CA MET A 217 10.29 0.18 -8.96
C MET A 217 11.25 1.20 -8.36
N ILE A 218 10.73 2.30 -7.81
CA ILE A 218 11.51 3.39 -7.21
C ILE A 218 10.87 3.85 -5.89
N VAL A 219 11.70 4.33 -4.97
CA VAL A 219 11.26 4.70 -3.61
C VAL A 219 10.73 6.14 -3.60
N SER A 220 9.60 6.32 -2.94
CA SER A 220 9.00 7.63 -2.63
C SER A 220 9.44 8.12 -1.26
N ASP A 221 9.42 7.25 -0.25
CA ASP A 221 9.88 7.58 1.09
C ASP A 221 10.64 6.44 1.74
N PHE A 222 11.70 6.79 2.45
CA PHE A 222 12.42 5.94 3.38
C PHE A 222 12.11 6.33 4.82
N LEU A 223 11.83 5.33 5.65
CA LEU A 223 11.83 5.52 7.10
C LEU A 223 13.01 4.79 7.75
N PHE A 224 13.63 5.43 8.74
CA PHE A 224 14.73 4.88 9.51
C PHE A 224 14.41 4.89 11.00
N LEU A 225 14.99 3.97 11.77
CA LEU A 225 14.87 3.98 13.22
C LEU A 225 15.64 5.17 13.81
N ASP A 226 15.02 5.86 14.76
CA ASP A 226 15.65 7.01 15.42
C ASP A 226 16.99 6.63 16.07
N GLY A 227 17.98 7.49 15.90
CA GLY A 227 19.38 7.24 16.28
C GLY A 227 20.10 6.13 15.48
N GLN A 228 19.52 5.63 14.39
CA GLN A 228 20.10 4.54 13.58
C GLN A 228 20.05 4.81 12.06
N ARG A 229 20.01 6.08 11.64
CA ARG A 229 19.96 6.47 10.21
C ARG A 229 21.20 6.01 9.44
N ASP A 230 22.37 6.06 10.08
CA ASP A 230 23.66 5.59 9.57
C ASP A 230 23.66 4.10 9.21
N ARG A 231 22.77 3.32 9.83
CA ARG A 231 22.57 1.90 9.52
C ARG A 231 21.64 1.68 8.33
N GLY A 232 21.13 2.74 7.71
CA GLY A 232 20.18 2.69 6.61
C GLY A 232 18.72 2.57 7.04
N PRO A 233 17.80 2.65 6.06
CA PRO A 233 16.37 2.63 6.29
C PRO A 233 15.88 1.25 6.75
N THR A 234 14.73 1.25 7.40
CA THR A 234 14.03 0.04 7.88
C THR A 234 12.61 -0.04 7.34
N MET A 235 12.18 0.92 6.53
CA MET A 235 10.94 0.85 5.76
C MET A 235 11.08 1.70 4.50
N ALA A 236 10.40 1.28 3.44
CA ALA A 236 10.31 2.01 2.20
C ALA A 236 8.88 1.97 1.64
N PHE A 237 8.43 3.12 1.14
CA PHE A 237 7.24 3.25 0.29
C PHE A 237 7.73 3.32 -1.16
N VAL A 238 7.29 2.37 -1.99
CA VAL A 238 7.85 2.10 -3.31
C VAL A 238 6.77 2.21 -4.37
N ARG A 239 6.99 3.06 -5.37
CA ARG A 239 6.10 3.28 -6.52
C ARG A 239 6.65 2.61 -7.79
N CYS A 240 5.76 2.37 -8.75
CA CYS A 240 6.17 1.97 -10.09
C CYS A 240 6.80 3.15 -10.85
N ASP A 241 7.87 2.92 -11.60
CA ASP A 241 8.45 3.97 -12.45
C ASP A 241 7.81 3.94 -13.85
N GLN A 242 6.90 4.89 -14.09
CA GLN A 242 6.30 5.14 -15.42
C GLN A 242 6.85 6.40 -16.11
N GLY A 243 8.09 6.78 -15.78
CA GLY A 243 8.73 7.97 -16.30
C GLY A 243 8.06 9.26 -15.81
N SER A 244 7.69 10.13 -16.73
CA SER A 244 7.01 11.40 -16.42
C SER A 244 5.54 11.23 -16.04
N THR A 245 4.95 10.05 -16.22
CA THR A 245 3.58 9.77 -15.79
C THR A 245 3.53 9.71 -14.28
N ALA A 246 2.70 10.55 -13.67
CA ALA A 246 2.47 10.52 -12.23
C ALA A 246 1.73 9.24 -11.84
N VAL A 247 2.25 8.54 -10.83
CA VAL A 247 1.70 7.30 -10.29
C VAL A 247 1.47 7.46 -8.79
N ASP A 248 0.72 6.54 -8.18
CA ASP A 248 0.53 6.52 -6.73
C ASP A 248 1.85 6.65 -5.97
N HIS A 249 1.78 7.36 -4.84
CA HIS A 249 2.85 7.45 -3.85
C HIS A 249 3.55 6.11 -3.63
N HIS A 250 2.80 5.02 -3.56
CA HIS A 250 3.34 3.69 -3.52
C HIS A 250 2.35 2.65 -4.02
N THR A 251 2.91 1.62 -4.61
CA THR A 251 2.23 0.37 -5.00
C THR A 251 2.67 -0.77 -4.08
N LEU A 252 3.87 -0.68 -3.51
CA LEU A 252 4.43 -1.60 -2.52
C LEU A 252 4.99 -0.79 -1.37
N ALA A 253 4.74 -1.20 -0.13
CA ALA A 253 5.55 -0.81 1.00
C ALA A 253 6.16 -2.04 1.67
N MET A 254 7.35 -1.87 2.23
CA MET A 254 8.03 -2.95 2.94
C MET A 254 8.66 -2.39 4.20
N HIS A 255 8.63 -3.16 5.28
CA HIS A 255 9.38 -2.81 6.49
C HIS A 255 10.15 -4.00 7.06
N LEU A 256 11.25 -3.66 7.72
CA LEU A 256 12.02 -4.59 8.54
C LEU A 256 11.18 -5.01 9.73
N GLY A 257 11.11 -6.30 9.99
CA GLY A 257 10.44 -6.84 11.16
C GLY A 257 10.87 -8.28 11.44
N PRO A 258 10.60 -8.78 12.65
CA PRO A 258 10.98 -10.12 13.05
C PRO A 258 10.27 -11.19 12.25
N GLY A 259 9.22 -10.90 11.48
CA GLY A 259 8.47 -11.82 10.62
C GLY A 259 8.85 -11.75 9.14
N ASN A 260 8.23 -12.62 8.34
CA ASN A 260 8.14 -12.51 6.87
C ASN A 260 6.65 -12.68 6.55
N GLY A 261 5.93 -11.61 6.25
CA GLY A 261 4.49 -11.72 6.09
C GLY A 261 3.79 -10.58 5.37
N TYR A 262 2.54 -10.86 5.05
CA TYR A 262 1.55 -9.84 4.68
C TYR A 262 1.20 -8.99 5.89
N VAL A 263 1.24 -7.67 5.74
CA VAL A 263 0.81 -6.71 6.75
C VAL A 263 -0.62 -6.26 6.44
N HIS A 264 -0.81 -5.62 5.30
CA HIS A 264 -2.12 -5.25 4.76
C HIS A 264 -2.06 -5.01 3.24
N SER A 265 -3.24 -4.81 2.66
CA SER A 265 -3.41 -4.31 1.29
C SER A 265 -4.52 -3.28 1.26
N ALA A 266 -4.37 -2.27 0.40
CA ALA A 266 -5.28 -1.14 0.35
C ALA A 266 -6.02 -1.03 -0.98
N TYR A 267 -7.26 -0.56 -0.89
CA TYR A 267 -8.21 -0.50 -1.99
C TYR A 267 -8.82 0.90 -2.08
N GLN A 268 -8.74 1.50 -3.26
CA GLN A 268 -9.21 2.87 -3.47
C GLN A 268 -10.73 2.89 -3.39
N VAL A 269 -11.28 3.89 -2.70
CA VAL A 269 -12.71 4.22 -2.68
C VAL A 269 -12.89 5.69 -3.06
N THR A 270 -14.14 6.08 -3.31
CA THR A 270 -14.47 7.37 -3.94
C THR A 270 -13.95 8.60 -3.20
N ASP A 271 -14.23 8.70 -1.91
CA ASP A 271 -13.95 9.89 -1.08
C ASP A 271 -14.04 9.58 0.42
N LEU A 272 -13.82 10.61 1.25
CA LEU A 272 -13.92 10.51 2.72
C LEU A 272 -15.32 10.09 3.20
N ASP A 273 -16.39 10.58 2.56
CA ASP A 273 -17.75 10.22 2.93
C ASP A 273 -18.03 8.74 2.66
N SER A 274 -17.47 8.18 1.57
CA SER A 274 -17.48 6.74 1.32
C SER A 274 -16.79 5.99 2.45
N ILE A 275 -15.56 6.39 2.82
CA ILE A 275 -14.81 5.74 3.91
C ILE A 275 -15.63 5.78 5.21
N ALA A 276 -16.14 6.95 5.59
CA ALA A 276 -16.88 7.13 6.82
C ALA A 276 -18.20 6.34 6.86
N ALA A 277 -19.05 6.49 5.85
CA ALA A 277 -20.35 5.84 5.83
C ALA A 277 -20.25 4.31 5.63
N GLY A 278 -19.29 3.86 4.81
CA GLY A 278 -19.01 2.44 4.65
C GLY A 278 -18.36 1.83 5.89
N GLY A 279 -17.54 2.61 6.61
CA GLY A 279 -17.01 2.21 7.91
C GLY A 279 -18.11 1.97 8.95
N GLU A 280 -19.16 2.79 8.98
CA GLU A 280 -20.35 2.56 9.82
C GLU A 280 -21.11 1.29 9.39
N TYR A 281 -21.25 1.06 8.09
CA TYR A 281 -21.88 -0.15 7.55
C TYR A 281 -21.15 -1.44 7.95
N LEU A 282 -19.80 -1.41 7.97
CA LEU A 282 -18.98 -2.53 8.42
C LEU A 282 -19.09 -2.76 9.94
N ASP A 283 -19.15 -1.68 10.73
CA ASP A 283 -19.34 -1.75 12.18
C ASP A 283 -20.70 -2.35 12.56
N GLU A 284 -21.77 -1.93 11.88
CA GLU A 284 -23.13 -2.49 12.05
C GLU A 284 -23.20 -4.01 11.75
N ARG A 285 -22.25 -4.53 10.96
CA ARG A 285 -22.10 -5.96 10.65
C ARG A 285 -21.18 -6.71 11.59
N GLY A 286 -20.58 -6.02 12.55
CA GLY A 286 -19.69 -6.59 13.55
C GLY A 286 -18.31 -6.95 13.01
N TYR A 287 -17.88 -6.35 11.90
CA TYR A 287 -16.49 -6.48 11.47
C TYR A 287 -15.56 -5.73 12.44
N GLN A 288 -14.31 -6.18 12.56
CA GLN A 288 -13.37 -5.57 13.49
C GLN A 288 -12.61 -4.45 12.78
N ARG A 289 -12.80 -3.22 13.24
CA ARG A 289 -11.94 -2.09 12.89
C ARG A 289 -10.59 -2.23 13.57
N SER A 290 -9.51 -2.19 12.79
CA SER A 290 -8.12 -2.27 13.25
C SER A 290 -7.60 -0.88 13.63
N TRP A 291 -7.83 0.13 12.79
CA TRP A 291 -7.48 1.52 13.06
C TRP A 291 -8.46 2.43 12.32
N GLY A 292 -9.04 3.39 13.04
CA GLY A 292 -10.09 4.26 12.50
C GLY A 292 -9.56 5.40 11.64
N ILE A 293 -10.50 6.13 11.04
CA ILE A 293 -10.24 7.10 9.98
C ILE A 293 -9.18 8.13 10.34
N GLY A 294 -8.22 8.29 9.43
CA GLY A 294 -7.19 9.31 9.52
C GLY A 294 -6.62 9.69 8.17
N ARG A 295 -5.54 10.47 8.19
CA ARG A 295 -4.73 10.81 7.03
C ARG A 295 -3.27 10.48 7.29
N HIS A 296 -2.62 9.74 6.40
CA HIS A 296 -1.21 9.39 6.52
C HIS A 296 -0.28 10.58 6.34
N ILE A 297 0.89 10.54 6.99
CA ILE A 297 1.98 11.49 6.68
C ILE A 297 2.55 11.17 5.30
N GLN A 298 2.98 9.93 5.07
CA GLN A 298 3.50 9.49 3.77
C GLN A 298 2.36 9.31 2.77
N GLY A 299 2.47 9.96 1.61
CA GLY A 299 1.50 9.89 0.52
C GLY A 299 0.15 10.54 0.78
N SER A 300 -0.03 11.20 1.92
CA SER A 300 -1.22 11.97 2.30
C SER A 300 -2.56 11.23 2.23
N GLN A 301 -2.55 9.89 2.12
CA GLN A 301 -3.77 9.10 1.90
C GLN A 301 -4.71 9.14 3.10
N LEU A 302 -6.00 9.33 2.83
CA LEU A 302 -7.05 8.97 3.79
C LEU A 302 -7.08 7.46 3.95
N PHE A 303 -7.29 6.96 5.16
CA PHE A 303 -7.31 5.52 5.45
C PHE A 303 -8.46 5.12 6.39
N ASP A 304 -8.87 3.86 6.33
CA ASP A 304 -9.62 3.15 7.39
C ASP A 304 -9.30 1.65 7.31
N TYR A 305 -8.94 1.03 8.43
CA TYR A 305 -8.40 -0.33 8.47
C TYR A 305 -9.35 -1.32 9.11
N TRP A 306 -9.56 -2.46 8.44
CA TRP A 306 -10.48 -3.51 8.87
C TRP A 306 -9.83 -4.88 8.82
N ARG A 307 -10.27 -5.78 9.71
CA ARG A 307 -9.92 -7.20 9.67
C ARG A 307 -11.01 -7.97 8.96
N ASP A 308 -10.60 -8.83 8.03
CA ASP A 308 -11.48 -9.84 7.49
C ASP A 308 -11.78 -10.96 8.51
N PRO A 309 -12.70 -11.89 8.22
CA PRO A 309 -13.05 -12.99 9.14
C PRO A 309 -11.89 -13.94 9.50
N ASP A 310 -10.79 -13.93 8.73
CA ASP A 310 -9.57 -14.68 9.00
C ASP A 310 -8.42 -13.80 9.53
N ARG A 311 -8.73 -12.57 9.97
CA ARG A 311 -7.82 -11.58 10.57
C ARG A 311 -6.76 -10.99 9.62
N LEU A 312 -6.91 -11.10 8.31
CA LEU A 312 -6.11 -10.31 7.37
C LEU A 312 -6.58 -8.85 7.40
N MET A 313 -5.65 -7.91 7.37
CA MET A 313 -5.96 -6.47 7.43
C MET A 313 -6.11 -5.89 6.02
N LEU A 314 -7.24 -5.26 5.77
CA LEU A 314 -7.49 -4.53 4.53
C LEU A 314 -7.72 -3.06 4.87
N GLU A 315 -7.36 -2.20 3.92
CA GLU A 315 -7.50 -0.75 4.04
C GLU A 315 -8.43 -0.23 2.94
N HIS A 316 -9.34 0.66 3.30
CA HIS A 316 -9.95 1.60 2.35
C HIS A 316 -9.11 2.86 2.32
N PHE A 317 -8.73 3.31 1.12
CA PHE A 317 -8.02 4.58 0.97
C PHE A 317 -8.67 5.50 -0.05
N ALA A 318 -8.43 6.81 0.10
CA ALA A 318 -8.77 7.84 -0.88
C ALA A 318 -7.77 9.00 -0.80
N ASP A 319 -7.77 9.88 -1.82
CA ASP A 319 -7.04 11.16 -1.79
C ASP A 319 -5.54 11.00 -1.48
N GLY A 320 -4.86 10.16 -2.27
CA GLY A 320 -3.41 9.94 -2.17
C GLY A 320 -2.59 10.75 -3.17
N ASP A 321 -1.35 11.06 -2.79
CA ASP A 321 -0.42 11.80 -3.63
C ASP A 321 0.02 10.99 -4.87
N LEU A 322 0.26 11.69 -5.97
CA LEU A 322 0.79 11.12 -7.20
C LEU A 322 2.18 11.70 -7.51
N PHE A 323 3.17 10.85 -7.78
CA PHE A 323 4.55 11.23 -8.05
C PHE A 323 5.04 10.72 -9.40
N SER A 324 5.84 11.53 -10.10
CA SER A 324 6.62 11.09 -11.26
C SER A 324 7.99 10.54 -10.83
N HIS A 325 8.79 10.09 -11.80
CA HIS A 325 10.17 9.69 -11.56
C HIS A 325 11.12 10.84 -11.16
N ASP A 326 10.71 12.10 -11.35
CA ASP A 326 11.54 13.28 -11.07
C ASP A 326 11.68 13.56 -9.58
N LEU A 327 10.74 13.06 -8.78
CA LEU A 327 10.76 13.23 -7.34
C LEU A 327 11.75 12.27 -6.68
N GLU A 328 12.71 12.83 -5.95
CA GLU A 328 13.68 12.10 -5.14
C GLU A 328 13.04 11.55 -3.85
N PRO A 329 13.55 10.43 -3.30
CA PRO A 329 13.01 9.84 -2.08
C PRO A 329 13.10 10.80 -0.88
N GLY A 330 12.00 10.89 -0.14
CA GLY A 330 11.97 11.51 1.18
C GLY A 330 12.56 10.62 2.25
N TRP A 331 12.98 11.21 3.38
CA TRP A 331 13.58 10.50 4.52
C TRP A 331 12.97 11.00 5.82
N ALA A 332 12.42 10.09 6.63
CA ALA A 332 11.85 10.45 7.93
C ALA A 332 12.15 9.40 9.02
N PRO A 333 12.17 9.79 10.29
CA PRO A 333 12.22 8.83 11.38
C PRO A 333 10.93 8.00 11.42
N MET A 334 11.05 6.71 11.71
CA MET A 334 9.93 5.81 11.94
C MET A 334 9.40 5.96 13.36
N SER A 335 8.13 6.33 13.50
CA SER A 335 7.41 6.38 14.78
C SER A 335 5.92 6.08 14.57
N SER A 336 5.22 5.62 15.62
CA SER A 336 3.77 5.36 15.52
C SER A 336 2.97 6.66 15.45
N SER A 337 3.40 7.69 16.17
CA SER A 337 2.91 9.07 16.05
C SER A 337 3.18 9.70 14.68
N GLY A 338 4.19 9.22 13.94
CA GLY A 338 4.55 9.68 12.60
C GLY A 338 3.78 8.99 11.47
N LEU A 339 2.82 8.12 11.79
CA LEU A 339 2.02 7.42 10.77
C LEU A 339 0.87 8.27 10.21
N ALA A 340 0.34 9.22 11.00
CA ALA A 340 -0.83 10.01 10.63
C ALA A 340 -0.68 11.49 10.95
N GLN A 341 -1.12 12.34 10.03
CA GLN A 341 -1.26 13.80 10.21
C GLN A 341 -2.37 14.12 11.23
N TRP A 342 -3.48 13.38 11.12
CA TRP A 342 -4.62 13.43 12.04
C TRP A 342 -5.37 12.10 11.98
N GLY A 343 -6.12 11.81 13.04
CA GLY A 343 -6.83 10.56 13.25
C GLY A 343 -6.68 10.09 14.70
N PRO A 344 -7.34 8.99 15.09
CA PRO A 344 -7.07 8.36 16.38
C PRO A 344 -5.63 7.80 16.41
N PRO A 345 -5.02 7.63 17.59
CA PRO A 345 -3.74 6.94 17.71
C PRO A 345 -3.79 5.53 17.09
N ALA A 346 -2.69 5.10 16.47
CA ALA A 346 -2.56 3.75 15.93
C ALA A 346 -2.80 2.69 17.01
N THR A 347 -3.62 1.69 16.72
CA THR A 347 -3.95 0.67 17.71
C THR A 347 -2.86 -0.41 17.80
N ARG A 348 -2.85 -1.15 18.91
CA ARG A 348 -1.97 -2.32 19.05
C ARG A 348 -2.31 -3.44 18.07
N ASP A 349 -3.56 -3.53 17.60
CA ASP A 349 -3.96 -4.49 16.58
C ASP A 349 -3.33 -4.12 15.23
N PHE A 350 -3.43 -2.85 14.84
CA PHE A 350 -2.83 -2.33 13.61
C PHE A 350 -1.31 -2.48 13.60
N LEU A 351 -0.64 -2.01 14.64
CA LEU A 351 0.83 -2.09 14.77
C LEU A 351 1.33 -3.53 14.82
N GLY A 352 0.42 -4.49 15.03
CA GLY A 352 0.79 -5.83 15.39
C GLY A 352 1.75 -5.76 16.58
N ALA A 353 1.27 -5.31 17.73
CA ALA A 353 2.06 -5.26 18.97
C ALA A 353 1.56 -6.29 20.01
N SER A 354 0.67 -7.19 19.60
CA SER A 354 0.14 -8.26 20.46
C SER A 354 1.13 -9.42 20.54
N PRO A 355 1.56 -9.85 21.75
CA PRO A 355 2.44 -10.99 21.90
C PRO A 355 1.74 -12.28 21.46
N SER A 356 2.45 -13.14 20.74
CA SER A 356 1.95 -14.47 20.36
C SER A 356 3.10 -15.48 20.34
N PRO A 357 2.82 -16.79 20.52
CA PRO A 357 3.85 -17.83 20.41
C PRO A 357 4.57 -17.81 19.05
N GLN A 358 3.85 -17.46 17.99
CA GLN A 358 4.42 -17.31 16.66
C GLN A 358 5.46 -16.19 16.63
N ARG A 359 5.13 -15.01 17.18
CA ARG A 359 6.05 -13.87 17.22
C ARG A 359 7.29 -14.10 18.04
N ILE A 360 7.16 -14.81 19.16
CA ILE A 360 8.33 -15.20 19.97
C ILE A 360 9.25 -16.09 19.14
N ARG A 361 8.69 -17.09 18.44
CA ARG A 361 9.47 -17.92 17.51
C ARG A 361 10.10 -17.08 16.41
N ASP A 362 9.37 -16.09 15.91
CA ASP A 362 9.86 -15.21 14.85
C ASP A 362 11.07 -14.39 15.30
N VAL A 363 11.03 -13.79 16.49
CA VAL A 363 12.16 -13.07 17.08
C VAL A 363 13.36 -13.98 17.28
N ILE A 364 13.16 -15.19 17.81
CA ILE A 364 14.26 -16.16 18.03
C ILE A 364 14.90 -16.57 16.70
N GLN A 365 14.09 -16.81 15.67
CA GLN A 365 14.59 -17.15 14.34
C GLN A 365 15.32 -15.98 13.68
N ALA A 366 14.77 -14.77 13.79
CA ALA A 366 15.40 -13.55 13.30
C ALA A 366 16.81 -13.37 13.88
N LEU A 367 16.96 -13.46 15.20
CA LEU A 367 18.25 -13.30 15.89
C LEU A 367 19.30 -14.37 15.57
N ARG A 368 18.90 -15.49 14.95
CA ARG A 368 19.80 -16.59 14.57
C ARG A 368 20.12 -16.62 13.07
N GLY A 369 19.40 -15.83 12.27
CA GLY A 369 19.52 -15.84 10.82
C GLY A 369 20.55 -14.85 10.29
N ASP A 370 20.98 -15.06 9.05
CA ASP A 370 21.73 -14.06 8.27
C ASP A 370 20.74 -12.99 7.75
N ASN A 371 20.52 -11.95 8.54
CA ASN A 371 19.59 -10.87 8.25
C ASN A 371 19.95 -9.59 9.03
N GLU A 372 19.12 -8.55 8.93
CA GLU A 372 19.41 -7.23 9.49
C GLU A 372 19.01 -7.07 10.96
N LEU A 373 18.44 -8.09 11.60
CA LEU A 373 17.89 -8.01 12.94
C LEU A 373 18.92 -8.44 14.00
N ASP A 374 19.38 -7.45 14.75
CA ASP A 374 20.12 -7.63 15.99
C ASP A 374 19.32 -7.10 17.19
N PRO A 375 19.78 -7.30 18.44
CA PRO A 375 19.08 -6.79 19.62
C PRO A 375 18.83 -5.26 19.60
N ALA A 376 19.74 -4.48 18.98
CA ALA A 376 19.60 -3.02 18.91
C ALA A 376 18.54 -2.59 17.89
N ARG A 377 18.43 -3.28 16.74
CA ARG A 377 17.36 -3.09 15.75
C ARG A 377 16.01 -3.49 16.32
N LEU A 378 15.92 -4.63 17.02
CA LEU A 378 14.67 -5.04 17.68
C LEU A 378 14.21 -4.03 18.72
N LEU A 379 15.14 -3.51 19.54
CA LEU A 379 14.82 -2.46 20.51
C LEU A 379 14.37 -1.17 19.82
N GLY A 380 15.01 -0.79 18.72
CA GLY A 380 14.62 0.38 17.92
C GLY A 380 13.22 0.23 17.32
N LEU A 381 12.91 -0.93 16.74
CA LEU A 381 11.56 -1.25 16.23
C LEU A 381 10.51 -1.17 17.36
N LEU A 382 10.81 -1.75 18.52
CA LEU A 382 9.91 -1.68 19.68
C LEU A 382 9.69 -0.25 20.16
N ARG A 383 10.73 0.60 20.16
CA ARG A 383 10.58 2.03 20.50
C ARG A 383 9.71 2.75 19.48
N ALA A 384 9.94 2.52 18.18
CA ALA A 384 9.16 3.12 17.11
C ALA A 384 7.67 2.74 17.18
N THR A 385 7.35 1.50 17.57
CA THR A 385 5.95 1.07 17.77
C THR A 385 5.28 1.64 19.03
N ASN A 386 6.04 2.18 19.98
CA ASN A 386 5.53 2.71 21.24
C ASN A 386 5.62 4.25 21.34
N SER A 387 6.02 4.93 20.25
CA SER A 387 6.34 6.37 20.22
C SER A 387 5.31 7.24 19.50
#